data_AF-A0A2M7NWJ1-F1
#
_entry.id   AF-A0A2M7NWJ1-F1
#
_cell.length_a   1.000
_cell.length_b   1.000
_cell.length_c   1.000
_cell.angle_alpha   90.00
_cell.angle_beta   90.00
_cell.angle_gamma   90.00
#
_symmetry.space_group_name_H-M   'P 1'
#
loop_
_entity.id
_entity.type
_entity.pdbx_description
1 polymer ?
#
loop_
_entity_poly.entity_id
_entity_poly.type
_entity_poly.pdbx_seq_one_letter_code
_entity_poly.pdbx_strand_id
1 'polypeptide(L)'
;ALLAALALVLFDEKYLDRLAFYRKLPKEHVLRKLHCAFFYYKREGRKAFCQALAVSFLVQASIITITYIIMSSFVEKTLYYWHFVCIIPVANIIQGLPVSFAGWGLGEAAYSVLFKMISVTSEAAVGTSVSLKLIVLLVALALGLPVYLKNKKGEIERD
;
A
#
# COMPACT_ATOMS: atom_id res chain seq x y z
N ALA A 1 -1.57 -22.75 -6.87
CA ALA A 1 -0.31 -23.50 -7.04
C ALA A 1 0.87 -22.58 -7.34
N LEU A 2 0.86 -21.80 -8.43
CA LEU A 2 1.96 -20.88 -8.79
C LEU A 2 2.28 -19.84 -7.72
N LEU A 3 1.28 -19.17 -7.13
CA LEU A 3 1.49 -18.21 -6.03
C LEU A 3 2.09 -18.85 -4.77
N ALA A 4 1.69 -20.08 -4.45
CA ALA A 4 2.22 -20.82 -3.31
C ALA A 4 3.66 -21.31 -3.58
N ALA A 5 3.96 -21.71 -4.82
CA ALA A 5 5.30 -22.07 -5.27
C ALA A 5 6.23 -20.84 -5.30
N LEU A 6 5.73 -19.69 -5.76
CA LEU A 6 6.46 -18.40 -5.74
C LEU A 6 6.71 -17.95 -4.31
N ALA A 7 5.71 -18.10 -3.42
CA ALA A 7 5.86 -17.83 -2.00
C ALA A 7 6.87 -18.77 -1.34
N LEU A 8 6.86 -20.07 -1.68
CA LEU A 8 7.84 -21.06 -1.19
C LEU A 8 9.26 -20.80 -1.69
N VAL A 9 9.42 -20.40 -2.96
CA VAL A 9 10.73 -20.07 -3.56
C VAL A 9 11.28 -18.74 -3.00
N LEU A 10 10.41 -17.77 -2.68
CA LEU A 10 10.78 -16.56 -1.93
C LEU A 10 11.06 -16.83 -0.45
N PHE A 11 10.57 -17.95 0.11
CA PHE A 11 10.69 -18.32 1.53
C PHE A 11 12.02 -19.00 1.88
N ASP A 12 12.77 -19.52 0.90
CA ASP A 12 13.90 -20.42 1.14
C ASP A 12 15.24 -19.79 0.71
N GLU A 13 16.04 -19.39 1.71
CA GLU A 13 17.35 -18.74 1.58
C GLU A 13 18.33 -19.55 0.71
N LYS A 14 18.20 -20.89 0.69
CA LYS A 14 19.07 -21.78 -0.10
C LYS A 14 18.94 -21.61 -1.61
N TYR A 15 17.78 -21.18 -2.11
CA TYR A 15 17.55 -21.00 -3.54
C TYR A 15 17.90 -19.59 -4.02
N LEU A 16 17.70 -18.58 -3.19
CA LEU A 16 18.02 -17.18 -3.50
C LEU A 16 19.53 -16.89 -3.43
N ASP A 17 20.27 -17.49 -2.51
CA ASP A 17 21.74 -17.35 -2.44
C ASP A 17 22.46 -18.07 -3.59
N ARG A 18 21.82 -19.07 -4.23
CA ARG A 18 22.35 -19.69 -5.46
C ARG A 18 22.22 -18.78 -6.69
N LEU A 19 21.32 -17.79 -6.67
CA LEU A 19 21.25 -16.80 -7.75
C LEU A 19 22.28 -15.70 -7.52
N ALA A 20 23.32 -15.69 -8.35
CA ALA A 20 24.38 -14.66 -8.36
C ALA A 20 23.84 -13.21 -8.47
N PHE A 21 22.61 -13.04 -8.94
CA PHE A 21 21.91 -11.76 -9.04
C PHE A 21 21.56 -11.18 -7.65
N TYR A 22 21.11 -11.98 -6.68
CA TYR A 22 20.68 -11.50 -5.36
C TYR A 22 21.84 -10.96 -4.51
N ARG A 23 23.04 -11.52 -4.69
CA ARG A 23 24.26 -11.06 -3.98
C ARG A 23 24.80 -9.72 -4.47
N LYS A 24 24.42 -9.29 -5.69
CA LYS A 24 24.80 -7.99 -6.28
C LYS A 24 23.78 -6.88 -6.03
N LEU A 25 22.62 -7.18 -5.44
CA LEU A 25 21.60 -6.17 -5.18
C LEU A 25 22.02 -5.24 -4.02
N PRO A 26 21.89 -3.91 -4.17
CA PRO A 26 22.12 -2.94 -3.11
C PRO A 26 21.30 -3.27 -1.86
N LYS A 27 21.84 -3.00 -0.66
CA LYS A 27 21.15 -3.32 0.62
C LYS A 27 19.76 -2.69 0.76
N GLU A 28 19.50 -1.62 0.00
CA GLU A 28 18.26 -0.84 0.01
C GLU A 28 17.16 -1.41 -0.90
N HIS A 29 17.46 -2.43 -1.70
CA HIS A 29 16.47 -3.02 -2.61
C HIS A 29 15.29 -3.64 -1.85
N VAL A 30 14.09 -3.41 -2.39
CA VAL A 30 12.79 -3.83 -1.83
C VAL A 30 12.76 -5.33 -1.49
N LEU A 31 13.37 -6.16 -2.35
CA LEU A 31 13.47 -7.61 -2.17
C LEU A 31 14.17 -8.01 -0.86
N ARG A 32 15.26 -7.31 -0.49
CA ARG A 32 16.02 -7.61 0.72
C ARG A 32 15.30 -7.11 1.99
N LYS A 33 14.60 -5.97 1.91
CA LYS A 33 13.71 -5.50 2.99
C LYS A 33 12.56 -6.48 3.23
N LEU A 34 11.97 -7.01 2.17
CA LEU A 34 10.94 -8.04 2.26
C LEU A 34 11.48 -9.29 2.95
N HIS A 35 12.66 -9.77 2.55
CA HIS A 35 13.32 -10.93 3.17
C HIS A 35 13.60 -10.72 4.67
N CYS A 36 14.16 -9.57 5.06
CA CYS A 36 14.38 -9.24 6.47
C CYS A 36 13.07 -9.17 7.28
N ALA A 37 12.00 -8.58 6.72
CA ALA A 37 10.71 -8.53 7.39
C ALA A 37 10.13 -9.93 7.63
N PHE A 38 10.22 -10.83 6.64
CA PHE A 38 9.78 -12.22 6.78
C PHE A 38 10.62 -13.01 7.81
N PHE A 39 11.94 -12.80 7.83
CA PHE A 39 12.82 -13.44 8.82
C PHE A 39 12.51 -12.98 10.25
N TYR A 40 12.16 -11.70 10.42
CA TYR A 40 11.74 -11.13 11.70
C TYR A 40 10.46 -11.81 12.23
N TYR A 41 9.43 -11.98 11.39
CA TYR A 41 8.21 -12.69 11.77
C TYR A 41 8.41 -14.18 12.08
N LYS A 42 9.36 -14.84 11.40
CA LYS A 42 9.72 -16.23 11.69
C LYS A 42 10.39 -16.37 13.08
N ARG A 43 11.11 -15.35 13.52
CA ARG A 43 11.88 -15.33 14.78
C ARG A 43 11.07 -14.89 16.00
N GLU A 44 10.15 -13.94 15.86
CA GLU A 44 9.33 -13.43 16.97
C GLU A 44 8.02 -14.22 17.23
N GLY A 45 7.66 -15.13 16.32
CA GLY A 45 6.58 -16.10 16.53
C GLY A 45 5.20 -15.66 16.03
N ARG A 46 4.23 -16.57 16.12
CA ARG A 46 2.88 -16.44 15.53
C ARG A 46 2.12 -15.17 15.97
N LYS A 47 2.37 -14.66 17.19
CA LYS A 47 1.67 -13.49 17.73
C LYS A 47 2.00 -12.20 16.97
N ALA A 48 3.28 -11.93 16.70
CA ALA A 48 3.70 -10.76 15.94
C ALA A 48 3.14 -10.80 14.51
N PHE A 49 3.17 -11.99 13.87
CA PHE A 49 2.59 -12.19 12.55
C PHE A 49 1.08 -11.89 12.51
N CYS A 50 0.32 -12.42 13.48
CA CYS A 50 -1.12 -12.14 13.57
C CYS A 50 -1.42 -10.66 13.82
N GLN A 51 -0.63 -9.98 14.67
CA GLN A 51 -0.79 -8.55 14.92
C GLN A 51 -0.54 -7.72 13.67
N ALA A 52 0.54 -8.00 12.94
CA ALA A 52 0.87 -7.31 11.70
C ALA A 52 -0.19 -7.52 10.61
N LEU A 53 -0.69 -8.75 10.50
CA LEU A 53 -1.76 -9.10 9.58
C LEU A 53 -3.05 -8.35 9.97
N ALA A 54 -3.42 -8.33 11.25
CA ALA A 54 -4.59 -7.59 11.73
C ALA A 54 -4.49 -6.08 11.45
N VAL A 55 -3.34 -5.47 11.72
CA VAL A 55 -3.09 -4.05 11.40
C VAL A 55 -3.19 -3.81 9.90
N SER A 56 -2.63 -4.70 9.08
CA SER A 56 -2.71 -4.59 7.62
C SER A 56 -4.15 -4.66 7.12
N PHE A 57 -4.94 -5.60 7.64
CA PHE A 57 -6.36 -5.70 7.30
C PHE A 57 -7.15 -4.45 7.73
N LEU A 58 -6.86 -3.92 8.92
CA LEU A 58 -7.50 -2.70 9.43
C LEU A 58 -7.18 -1.52 8.52
N VAL A 59 -5.92 -1.34 8.13
CA VAL A 59 -5.52 -0.28 7.19
C VAL A 59 -6.22 -0.43 5.85
N GLN A 60 -6.27 -1.63 5.29
CA GLN A 60 -6.98 -1.87 4.02
C GLN A 60 -8.49 -1.58 4.13
N ALA A 61 -9.13 -2.03 5.22
CA ALA A 61 -10.55 -1.76 5.46
C ALA A 61 -10.85 -0.26 5.60
N SER A 62 -9.97 0.48 6.28
CA SER A 62 -10.07 1.95 6.39
C SER A 62 -9.94 2.63 5.03
N ILE A 63 -8.96 2.22 4.20
CA ILE A 63 -8.78 2.76 2.84
C ILE A 63 -10.02 2.50 1.99
N ILE A 64 -10.56 1.28 2.02
CA ILE A 64 -11.78 0.91 1.29
C ILE A 64 -12.96 1.79 1.73
N THR A 65 -13.15 1.94 3.04
CA THR A 65 -14.26 2.74 3.59
C THR A 65 -14.15 4.21 3.20
N ILE A 66 -12.97 4.82 3.33
CA ILE A 66 -12.75 6.22 2.95
C ILE A 66 -13.00 6.40 1.45
N THR A 67 -12.51 5.49 0.61
CA THR A 67 -12.71 5.58 -0.84
C THR A 67 -14.18 5.44 -1.22
N TYR A 68 -14.91 4.55 -0.54
CA TYR A 68 -16.36 4.40 -0.71
C TYR A 68 -17.12 5.69 -0.37
N ILE A 69 -16.79 6.32 0.76
CA ILE A 69 -17.42 7.58 1.18
C ILE A 69 -17.16 8.69 0.16
N ILE A 70 -15.90 8.86 -0.27
CA ILE A 70 -15.54 9.89 -1.25
C ILE A 70 -16.30 9.64 -2.57
N MET A 71 -16.26 8.42 -3.10
CA MET A 71 -16.93 8.10 -4.37
C MET A 71 -18.46 8.31 -4.28
N SER A 72 -19.06 7.99 -3.13
CA SER A 72 -20.49 8.21 -2.89
C SER A 72 -20.86 9.69 -2.87
N SER A 73 -19.90 10.60 -2.62
CA SER A 73 -20.12 12.05 -2.76
C SER A 73 -20.04 12.54 -4.20
N PHE A 74 -19.37 11.80 -5.10
CA PHE A 74 -19.27 12.14 -6.53
C PHE A 74 -20.39 11.54 -7.38
N VAL A 75 -21.06 10.50 -6.89
CA VAL A 75 -22.01 9.70 -7.67
C VAL A 75 -23.35 9.61 -6.92
N GLU A 76 -24.42 10.07 -7.55
CA GLU A 76 -25.78 10.02 -6.97
C GLU A 76 -26.40 8.60 -6.94
N LYS A 77 -25.81 7.67 -7.70
CA LYS A 77 -26.26 6.27 -7.76
C LYS A 77 -25.84 5.49 -6.50
N THR A 78 -26.69 4.56 -6.08
CA THR A 78 -26.34 3.57 -5.04
C THR A 78 -25.20 2.66 -5.51
N LEU A 79 -24.06 2.75 -4.83
CA LEU A 79 -22.90 1.89 -5.07
C LEU A 79 -22.84 0.81 -3.99
N TYR A 80 -22.59 -0.44 -4.39
CA TYR A 80 -22.41 -1.53 -3.44
C TYR A 80 -20.99 -1.50 -2.87
N TYR A 81 -20.89 -1.49 -1.54
CA TYR A 81 -19.61 -1.56 -0.82
C TYR A 81 -18.73 -2.73 -1.27
N TRP A 82 -19.34 -3.88 -1.60
CA TRP A 82 -18.63 -5.07 -2.07
C TRP A 82 -17.78 -4.84 -3.32
N HIS A 83 -18.19 -3.96 -4.23
CA HIS A 83 -17.38 -3.65 -5.41
C HIS A 83 -16.04 -3.02 -5.02
N PHE A 84 -16.02 -2.19 -3.97
CA PHE A 84 -14.80 -1.53 -3.50
C PHE A 84 -13.84 -2.50 -2.83
N VAL A 85 -14.36 -3.48 -2.08
CA VAL A 85 -13.51 -4.50 -1.45
C VAL A 85 -12.75 -5.33 -2.49
N CYS A 86 -13.31 -5.52 -3.69
CA CYS A 86 -12.62 -6.20 -4.79
C CYS A 86 -11.69 -5.26 -5.58
N ILE A 87 -12.15 -4.04 -5.88
CA ILE A 87 -11.43 -3.11 -6.78
C ILE A 87 -10.22 -2.47 -6.08
N ILE A 88 -10.38 -2.02 -4.84
CA ILE A 88 -9.37 -1.20 -4.15
C ILE A 88 -8.06 -1.97 -3.88
N PRO A 89 -8.06 -3.23 -3.42
CA PRO A 89 -6.82 -3.98 -3.25
C PRO A 89 -6.06 -4.14 -4.56
N VAL A 90 -6.77 -4.39 -5.68
CA VAL A 90 -6.16 -4.50 -7.01
C VAL A 90 -5.55 -3.17 -7.44
N ALA A 91 -6.28 -2.06 -7.24
CA ALA A 91 -5.77 -0.72 -7.51
C ALA A 91 -4.54 -0.38 -6.67
N ASN A 92 -4.49 -0.80 -5.40
CA ASN A 92 -3.33 -0.60 -4.52
C ASN A 92 -2.11 -1.41 -4.97
N ILE A 93 -2.31 -2.64 -5.47
CA ILE A 93 -1.22 -3.45 -6.04
C ILE A 93 -0.62 -2.75 -7.26
N ILE A 94 -1.46 -2.24 -8.16
CA ILE A 94 -1.01 -1.52 -9.38
C ILE A 94 -0.24 -0.25 -8.99
N GLN A 95 -0.74 0.53 -8.03
CA GLN A 95 -0.09 1.75 -7.55
C GLN A 95 1.20 1.49 -6.78
N GLY A 96 1.36 0.31 -6.19
CA GLY A 96 2.59 -0.11 -5.52
C GLY A 96 3.74 -0.43 -6.47
N LEU A 97 3.48 -0.50 -7.77
CA LEU A 97 4.53 -0.72 -8.76
C LEU A 97 5.42 0.53 -8.85
N PRO A 98 6.76 0.39 -8.83
CA PRO A 98 7.72 1.50 -8.90
C PRO A 98 7.85 2.05 -10.33
N VAL A 99 6.72 2.17 -11.03
CA VAL A 99 6.63 2.68 -12.40
C VAL A 99 6.26 4.16 -12.39
N SER A 100 5.57 4.63 -11.34
CA SER A 100 5.18 6.03 -11.19
C SER A 100 5.58 6.63 -9.85
N PHE A 101 5.80 7.95 -9.84
CA PHE A 101 6.12 8.71 -8.64
C PHE A 101 4.94 8.68 -7.67
N ALA A 102 5.09 7.95 -6.56
CA ALA A 102 4.08 7.84 -5.50
C ALA A 102 2.65 7.46 -6.01
N GLY A 103 2.55 6.69 -7.11
CA GLY A 103 1.26 6.30 -7.66
C GLY A 103 0.51 7.40 -8.43
N TRP A 104 1.10 8.58 -8.66
CA TRP A 104 0.52 9.63 -9.49
C TRP A 104 0.47 9.24 -10.98
N GLY A 105 -0.61 9.59 -11.66
CA GLY A 105 -0.89 9.16 -13.03
C GLY A 105 -1.36 7.70 -13.13
N LEU A 106 -0.52 6.73 -12.75
CA LEU A 106 -0.86 5.30 -12.83
C LEU A 106 -2.06 4.94 -11.94
N GLY A 107 -2.16 5.54 -10.75
CA GLY A 107 -3.30 5.34 -9.87
C GLY A 107 -4.60 5.90 -10.43
N GLU A 108 -4.57 7.06 -11.08
CA GLU A 108 -5.76 7.66 -11.70
C GLU A 108 -6.23 6.83 -12.91
N ALA A 109 -5.28 6.34 -13.72
CA ALA A 109 -5.57 5.42 -14.82
C ALA A 109 -6.11 4.07 -14.32
N ALA A 110 -5.56 3.53 -13.23
CA ALA A 110 -6.07 2.29 -12.64
C ALA A 110 -7.49 2.48 -12.11
N TYR A 111 -7.77 3.59 -11.43
CA TYR A 111 -9.11 3.92 -10.95
C TYR A 111 -10.09 4.09 -12.11
N SER A 112 -9.74 4.84 -13.15
CA SER A 112 -10.64 5.06 -14.28
C SER A 112 -11.00 3.76 -15.01
N VAL A 113 -10.04 2.85 -15.18
CA VAL A 113 -10.27 1.54 -15.83
C VAL A 113 -11.10 0.61 -14.95
N LEU A 114 -10.75 0.48 -13.67
CA LEU A 114 -11.41 -0.47 -12.76
C LEU A 114 -12.84 -0.03 -12.41
N PHE A 115 -13.06 1.26 -12.17
CA PHE A 115 -14.39 1.78 -11.84
C PHE A 115 -15.33 1.87 -13.05
N LYS A 116 -14.79 1.91 -14.27
CA LYS A 116 -15.60 1.78 -15.49
C LYS A 116 -16.33 0.43 -15.58
N MET A 117 -15.77 -0.63 -14.97
CA MET A 117 -16.42 -1.95 -14.93
C MET A 117 -17.73 -1.95 -14.12
N ILE A 118 -17.89 -1.01 -13.20
CA ILE A 118 -19.11 -0.84 -12.39
C ILE A 118 -19.96 0.35 -12.84
N SER A 119 -19.78 0.77 -14.10
CA SER A 119 -20.49 1.88 -14.74
C SER A 119 -20.35 3.23 -14.03
N VAL A 120 -19.23 3.43 -13.33
CA VAL A 120 -18.86 4.74 -12.78
C VAL A 120 -18.10 5.53 -13.84
N THR A 121 -18.39 6.83 -13.92
CA THR A 121 -17.75 7.71 -14.89
C THR A 121 -16.27 7.89 -14.58
N SER A 122 -15.44 8.05 -15.63
CA SER A 122 -14.00 8.19 -15.44
C SER A 122 -13.65 9.47 -14.68
N GLU A 123 -14.45 10.52 -14.81
CA GLU A 123 -14.26 11.79 -14.09
C GLU A 123 -14.45 11.60 -12.58
N ALA A 124 -15.50 10.88 -12.16
CA ALA A 124 -15.75 10.58 -10.74
C ALA A 124 -14.66 9.67 -10.15
N ALA A 125 -14.18 8.70 -10.92
CA ALA A 125 -13.12 7.78 -10.49
C ALA A 125 -11.77 8.47 -10.31
N VAL A 126 -11.39 9.33 -11.25
CA VAL A 126 -10.16 10.14 -11.17
C VAL A 126 -10.29 11.16 -10.04
N GLY A 127 -11.43 11.86 -9.93
CA GLY A 127 -11.71 12.80 -8.85
C GLY A 127 -11.55 12.15 -7.47
N THR A 128 -12.13 10.95 -7.30
CA THR A 128 -11.98 10.17 -6.06
C THR A 128 -10.52 9.83 -5.74
N SER A 129 -9.75 9.39 -6.74
CA SER A 129 -8.32 9.06 -6.56
C SER A 129 -7.52 10.28 -6.10
N VAL A 130 -7.73 11.44 -6.76
CA VAL A 130 -7.04 12.69 -6.42
C VAL A 130 -7.46 13.19 -5.05
N SER A 131 -8.75 13.20 -4.73
CA SER A 131 -9.26 13.59 -3.42
C SER A 131 -8.65 12.75 -2.30
N LEU A 132 -8.58 11.43 -2.49
CA LEU A 132 -7.98 10.53 -1.50
C LEU A 132 -6.49 10.85 -1.28
N LYS A 133 -5.72 11.04 -2.36
CA LYS A 133 -4.29 11.41 -2.26
C LYS A 133 -4.10 12.75 -1.57
N LEU A 134 -4.94 13.74 -1.88
CA LEU A 134 -4.89 15.06 -1.24
C LEU A 134 -5.22 14.98 0.24
N ILE A 135 -6.26 14.24 0.63
CA ILE A 135 -6.63 14.04 2.04
C ILE A 135 -5.46 13.36 2.79
N VAL A 136 -4.89 12.29 2.23
CA VAL A 136 -3.75 11.60 2.84
C VAL A 136 -2.54 12.54 2.97
N LEU A 137 -2.24 13.33 1.94
CA LEU A 137 -1.15 14.31 1.96
C LEU A 137 -1.38 15.37 3.05
N LEU A 138 -2.59 15.92 3.14
CA LEU A 138 -2.94 16.94 4.14
C LEU A 138 -2.86 16.38 5.56
N VAL A 139 -3.35 15.16 5.80
CA VAL A 139 -3.25 14.49 7.11
C VAL A 139 -1.79 14.21 7.46
N ALA A 140 -1.01 13.70 6.50
CA ALA A 140 0.41 13.44 6.70
C ALA A 140 1.19 14.73 6.99
N LEU A 141 0.85 15.84 6.35
CA LEU A 141 1.47 17.13 6.63
C LEU A 141 1.03 17.70 7.99
N ALA A 142 -0.27 17.67 8.28
CA ALA A 142 -0.83 18.24 9.51
C ALA A 142 -0.37 17.49 10.77
N LEU A 143 -0.28 16.15 10.72
CA LEU A 143 0.16 15.34 11.85
C LEU A 143 1.67 15.08 11.83
N GLY A 144 2.26 14.90 10.65
CA GLY A 144 3.67 14.55 10.51
C GLY A 144 4.61 15.74 10.76
N LEU A 145 4.25 16.94 10.30
CA LEU A 145 5.12 18.12 10.47
C LEU A 145 5.33 18.50 11.95
N PRO A 146 4.29 18.57 12.81
CA PRO A 146 4.50 18.88 14.23
C PRO A 146 5.35 17.84 14.94
N VAL A 147 5.13 16.55 14.64
CA VAL A 147 5.92 15.44 15.22
C VAL A 147 7.38 15.53 14.77
N TYR A 148 7.61 15.81 13.49
CA TYR A 148 8.96 15.98 12.96
C TYR A 148 9.69 17.16 13.61
N LEU A 149 9.03 18.33 13.70
CA LEU A 149 9.62 19.52 14.34
C LEU A 149 9.92 19.29 15.84
N LYS A 150 9.03 18.57 16.54
CA LYS A 150 9.25 18.21 17.96
C LYS A 150 10.44 17.28 18.12
N ASN A 151 10.57 16.26 17.29
CA ASN A 151 11.68 15.31 17.35
C ASN A 151 13.00 15.96 16.97
N LYS A 152 13.01 16.84 15.96
CA LYS A 152 14.21 17.60 15.55
C LYS A 152 14.73 18.49 16.67
N LYS A 153 13.85 19.11 17.46
CA LYS A 153 14.26 19.93 18.61
C LYS A 153 14.95 19.10 19.71
N GLY A 154 14.50 17.86 19.92
CA GLY A 154 15.09 16.93 20.90
C GLY A 154 16.41 16.27 20.50
N GLU A 155 16.84 16.44 19.24
CA GLU A 155 18.20 16.09 18.79
C GLU A 155 19.17 17.25 19.05
N ILE A 156 18.74 18.50 18.87
CA ILE A 156 19.58 19.70 19.08
C ILE A 156 19.88 19.96 20.56
N GLU A 157 18.99 19.58 21.48
CA GLU A 157 19.22 19.70 22.95
C GLU A 157 20.10 18.58 23.54
N ARG A 158 20.50 17.58 22.73
CA ARG A 158 21.34 16.44 23.16
C ARG A 158 22.80 16.51 22.68
N ASP A 159 23.14 17.51 21.88
CA ASP A 159 24.50 17.86 21.47
C ASP A 159 25.01 19.08 22.27
#